data_AF-A0A351FBR0-F1
#
_entry.id   AF-A0A351FBR0-F1
#
_cell.length_a   1.000
_cell.length_b   1.000
_cell.length_c   1.000
_cell.angle_alpha   90.00
_cell.angle_beta   90.00
_cell.angle_gamma   90.00
#
_symmetry.space_group_name_H-M   'P 1'
#
loop_
_entity.id
_entity.type
_entity.pdbx_description
1 polymer ?
#
loop_
_entity_poly.entity_id
_entity_poly.type
_entity_poly.pdbx_seq_one_letter_code
_entity_poly.pdbx_strand_id
1 'polypeptide(L)' 'MSETADLRINDQSYALKVITGSENEQAVDISLLRKQSKFITFDDGYGNTGACESSVTFIDGDKGILRYRGYDIA' A
#
# COMPACT_ATOMS: atom_id res chain seq x y z
N MET A 1 -5.52 -17.19 0.42
CA MET A 1 -4.43 -17.37 -0.56
C MET A 1 -3.60 -16.10 -0.52
N SER A 2 -2.28 -16.17 -0.68
CA SER A 2 -1.44 -14.97 -0.76
C SER A 2 -1.75 -14.26 -2.07
N GLU A 3 -2.38 -13.08 -2.02
CA GLU A 3 -2.55 -12.25 -3.21
C GLU A 3 -1.19 -11.65 -3.61
N THR A 4 -0.91 -11.66 -4.90
CA THR A 4 0.32 -11.13 -5.48
C THR A 4 -0.01 -10.26 -6.68
N ALA A 5 0.73 -9.16 -6.85
CA ALA A 5 0.70 -8.30 -8.02
C ALA A 5 1.93 -8.58 -8.89
N ASP A 6 1.76 -8.63 -10.20
CA ASP A 6 2.88 -8.76 -11.15
C ASP A 6 3.33 -7.39 -11.63
N LEU A 7 4.59 -7.03 -11.31
CA LEU A 7 5.25 -5.86 -11.87
C LEU A 7 6.19 -6.31 -12.99
N ARG A 8 5.93 -5.85 -14.21
CA ARG A 8 6.81 -6.12 -15.36
C ARG A 8 7.67 -4.90 -15.66
N ILE A 9 8.99 -5.09 -15.68
CA ILE A 9 9.97 -4.06 -16.07
C ILE A 9 10.85 -4.66 -17.16
N ASN A 10 10.79 -4.09 -18.37
CA ASN A 10 11.40 -4.65 -19.57
C ASN A 10 10.91 -6.10 -19.80
N ASP A 11 11.84 -7.05 -19.86
CA ASP A 11 11.57 -8.49 -20.07
C ASP A 11 11.49 -9.29 -18.76
N GLN A 12 11.57 -8.63 -17.59
CA GLN A 12 11.51 -9.30 -16.29
C GLN A 12 10.16 -9.03 -15.60
N SER A 13 9.65 -10.07 -14.92
CA SER A 13 8.44 -9.98 -14.09
C SER A 13 8.82 -10.22 -12.63
N TYR A 14 8.27 -9.39 -11.74
CA TYR A 14 8.46 -9.48 -10.31
C TYR A 14 7.11 -9.69 -9.64
N ALA A 15 6.96 -10.80 -8.93
CA ALA A 15 5.81 -11.04 -8.08
C ALA A 15 5.98 -10.25 -6.78
N LEU A 16 5.11 -9.27 -6.57
CA LEU A 16 5.07 -8.44 -5.38
C LEU A 16 3.91 -8.88 -4.49
N LYS A 17 4.10 -8.88 -3.19
CA LYS A 17 3.06 -9.26 -2.24
C LYS A 17 2.00 -8.15 -2.16
N VAL A 18 0.73 -8.52 -2.09
CA VAL A 18 -0.35 -7.61 -1.73
C VAL A 18 -0.59 -7.69 -0.22
N ILE A 19 -0.67 -6.53 0.42
CA ILE A 19 -1.03 -6.34 1.83
C ILE A 19 -2.45 -5.78 1.85
N THR A 20 -3.31 -6.38 2.66
CA THR A 20 -4.70 -5.92 2.86
C THR A 20 -4.85 -5.37 4.26
N GLY A 21 -5.28 -4.12 4.37
CA GLY A 21 -5.61 -3.44 5.61
C GLY A 21 -6.94 -3.89 6.21
N SER A 22 -7.22 -3.45 7.43
CA SER A 22 -8.45 -3.80 8.16
C SER A 22 -9.73 -3.23 7.53
N GLU A 23 -9.62 -2.16 6.73
CA GLU A 23 -10.75 -1.56 6.01
C GLU A 23 -10.74 -1.93 4.52
N ASN A 24 -10.05 -3.04 4.16
CA ASN A 24 -9.86 -3.57 2.81
C ASN A 24 -9.02 -2.70 1.87
N GLU A 25 -8.19 -1.81 2.41
CA GLU A 25 -7.20 -1.08 1.63
C GLU A 25 -6.13 -2.05 1.12
N GLN A 26 -5.74 -1.92 -0.14
CA GLN A 26 -4.72 -2.78 -0.73
C GLN A 26 -3.43 -1.99 -0.95
N ALA A 27 -2.30 -2.56 -0.53
CA ALA A 27 -0.98 -2.02 -0.78
C ALA A 27 -0.10 -3.07 -1.45
N VAL A 28 0.77 -2.63 -2.36
CA VAL A 28 1.77 -3.49 -3.00
C VAL A 28 3.09 -3.35 -2.27
N ASP A 29 3.59 -4.44 -1.70
CA ASP A 29 4.87 -4.46 -0.97
C ASP A 29 6.05 -4.42 -1.95
N ILE A 30 6.74 -3.28 -1.99
CA ILE A 30 7.93 -3.03 -2.80
C ILE A 30 9.24 -3.13 -2.02
N SER A 31 9.22 -3.65 -0.79
CA SER A 31 10.42 -3.71 0.09
C SER A 31 11.62 -4.43 -0.54
N LEU A 32 11.36 -5.43 -1.40
CA LEU A 32 12.40 -6.18 -2.11
C LEU A 32 12.69 -5.65 -3.53
N LEU A 33 11.91 -4.68 -4.02
CA LEU A 33 11.94 -4.23 -5.41
C LEU A 33 13.34 -3.77 -5.83
N ARG A 34 13.98 -2.90 -5.05
CA ARG A 34 15.31 -2.38 -5.36
C ARG A 34 16.38 -3.47 -5.34
N LYS A 35 16.26 -4.43 -4.42
CA LYS A 35 17.21 -5.55 -4.31
C LYS A 35 17.16 -6.42 -5.57
N GLN A 36 15.95 -6.72 -6.04
CA GLN A 36 15.67 -7.62 -7.17
C GLN A 36 15.84 -6.95 -8.53
N SER A 37 15.27 -5.75 -8.72
CA SER A 37 15.17 -5.10 -10.03
C SER A 37 16.20 -3.98 -10.25
N LYS A 38 16.81 -3.45 -9.17
CA LYS A 38 17.61 -2.21 -9.14
C LYS A 38 16.83 -0.91 -9.38
N PHE A 39 15.52 -0.99 -9.63
CA PHE A 39 14.65 0.18 -9.73
C PHE A 39 14.23 0.71 -8.36
N ILE A 40 13.84 1.98 -8.34
CA ILE A 40 13.13 2.65 -7.25
C ILE A 40 11.78 3.12 -7.75
N THR A 41 10.82 3.31 -6.85
CA THR A 41 9.61 4.07 -7.15
C THR A 41 9.90 5.57 -7.08
N PHE A 42 9.22 6.35 -7.90
CA PHE A 42 9.25 7.81 -7.86
C PHE A 42 7.83 8.29 -7.60
N ASP A 43 7.61 8.82 -6.39
CA ASP A 43 6.31 9.29 -5.91
C ASP A 43 6.54 10.58 -5.12
N ASP A 44 6.64 11.69 -5.84
CA ASP A 44 6.87 13.00 -5.24
C ASP A 44 5.69 13.38 -4.33
N GLY A 45 5.98 13.68 -3.06
CA GLY A 45 4.97 13.93 -2.03
C GLY A 45 4.35 12.68 -1.37
N TYR A 46 4.78 11.46 -1.73
CA TYR A 46 4.36 10.19 -1.09
C TYR A 46 2.85 9.88 -1.13
N GLY A 47 2.08 10.54 -2.02
CA GLY A 47 0.62 10.38 -2.08
C GLY A 47 0.16 8.96 -2.42
N ASN A 48 1.02 8.14 -3.04
CA ASN A 48 0.74 6.76 -3.41
C ASN A 48 1.51 5.75 -2.53
N THR A 49 2.24 6.23 -1.51
CA THR A 49 3.16 5.42 -0.71
C THR A 49 2.67 5.27 0.73
N GLY A 50 2.23 4.06 1.09
CA GLY A 50 1.97 3.69 2.49
C GLY A 50 3.27 3.51 3.26
N ALA A 51 3.68 4.51 4.06
CA ALA A 51 4.97 4.50 4.75
C ALA A 51 5.01 3.64 6.03
N CYS A 52 3.86 3.33 6.64
CA CYS A 52 3.78 2.50 7.84
C CYS A 52 2.44 1.76 7.96
N GLU A 53 2.43 0.71 8.76
CA GLU A 53 1.21 0.10 9.28
C GLU A 53 0.76 0.85 10.54
N SER A 54 -0.52 1.22 10.60
CA SER A 54 -1.08 1.95 11.74
C SER A 54 -2.46 1.41 12.10
N SER A 55 -2.74 1.38 13.40
CA SER A 55 -4.04 1.03 13.97
C SER A 55 -4.67 2.20 14.74
N VAL A 56 -4.17 3.42 14.53
CA VAL A 56 -4.56 4.62 15.30
C VAL A 56 -5.79 5.30 14.71
N THR A 57 -5.71 5.69 13.44
CA THR A 57 -6.74 6.49 12.76
C THR A 57 -6.96 5.95 11.36
N PHE A 58 -8.22 5.91 10.91
CA PHE A 58 -8.61 5.63 9.54
C PHE A 58 -9.38 6.81 8.95
N ILE A 59 -9.13 7.12 7.68
CA ILE A 59 -9.75 8.23 6.95
C ILE A 59 -10.15 7.73 5.56
N ASP A 60 -11.41 7.96 5.17
CA ASP A 60 -11.89 7.82 3.78
C ASP A 60 -12.52 9.17 3.38
N GLY A 61 -11.76 9.97 2.62
CA GLY A 61 -12.17 11.32 2.23
C GLY A 61 -13.35 11.35 1.26
N ASP A 62 -13.48 10.33 0.41
CA ASP A 62 -14.56 10.25 -0.57
C ASP A 62 -15.91 9.94 0.10
N LYS A 63 -15.88 9.14 1.17
CA LYS A 63 -17.07 8.83 1.97
C LYS A 63 -17.25 9.76 3.18
N GLY A 64 -16.30 10.65 3.45
CA GLY A 64 -16.32 11.53 4.62
C GLY A 64 -16.22 10.77 5.96
N ILE A 65 -15.49 9.64 5.99
CA ILE A 65 -15.31 8.83 7.20
C ILE A 65 -14.01 9.23 7.91
N LEU A 66 -14.09 9.42 9.23
CA LEU A 66 -12.94 9.65 10.10
C LEU A 66 -13.13 8.83 11.38
N ARG A 67 -12.23 7.87 11.63
CA ARG A 67 -12.31 7.00 12.82
C ARG A 67 -11.04 7.06 13.64
N TYR A 68 -11.18 7.13 14.96
CA TYR A 68 -10.08 6.97 15.91
C TYR A 68 -10.24 5.65 16.66
N ARG A 69 -9.27 4.74 16.52
CA ARG A 69 -9.32 3.37 17.07
C ARG A 69 -10.60 2.61 16.68
N GLY A 70 -11.12 2.88 15.48
CA GLY A 70 -12.34 2.29 14.95
C GLY A 70 -13.64 2.99 15.37
N TYR A 71 -13.61 3.93 16.31
CA TYR A 71 -14.78 4.72 16.69
C TYR A 71 -14.93 5.92 15.77
N ASP A 72 -16.14 6.13 15.26
CA ASP A 72 -16.48 7.33 14.51
C ASP A 72 -16.32 8.58 15.39
N ILE A 73 -15.85 9.67 14.78
CA ILE A 73 -15.66 10.96 15.47
C ILE A 73 -16.91 11.86 15.31
N ALA A 74 -17.78 11.57 14.34
CA ALA A 74 -19.04 12.28 14.12
C ALA A 74 -20.16 11.90 15.12
#